data_AF-A0A5B9G306-F1
#
_entry.id   AF-A0A5B9G306-F1
#
_cell.length_a   1.000
_cell.length_b   1.000
_cell.length_c   1.000
_cell.angle_alpha   90.00
_cell.angle_beta   90.00
_cell.angle_gamma   90.00
#
_symmetry.space_group_name_H-M   'P 1'
#
loop_
_entity.id
_entity.type
_entity.pdbx_description
1 polymer ?
#
loop_
_entity_poly.entity_id
_entity_poly.type
_entity_poly.pdbx_seq_one_letter_code
_entity_poly.pdbx_strand_id
1 'polypeptide(L)'
;MIAKALDGLEKPRCRYTKRNGEQCKLAPIKGGTVCKKHGGAAAHIQRKAKERLMNMVNPALVELNKILLAPATSDGDKLRAISMVLDRTGYGKGMTIEHVQSKPWEVTMGHIITEMPESHPSESQATYVLPALEDIEDAEIVEESTLPYPEPVRPHFDGPRIGPHMDGNVTVLRHGALHIKSTVERPERKRRDDD
;
A
#
# COMPACT_ATOMS: atom_id res chain seq x y z
N MET A 1 4.64 -19.45 25.98
CA MET A 1 6.12 -19.41 25.98
C MET A 1 6.71 -18.36 25.02
N ILE A 2 5.97 -17.32 24.61
CA ILE A 2 6.46 -16.33 23.63
C ILE A 2 7.21 -15.16 24.31
N ALA A 3 6.89 -14.86 25.57
CA ALA A 3 7.49 -13.73 26.29
C ALA A 3 9.02 -13.82 26.44
N LYS A 4 9.58 -15.02 26.62
CA LYS A 4 11.02 -15.23 26.83
C LYS A 4 11.87 -15.04 25.57
N ALA A 5 11.27 -15.10 24.37
CA ALA A 5 12.01 -14.92 23.10
C ALA A 5 12.22 -13.44 22.74
N LEU A 6 11.50 -12.51 23.38
CA LEU A 6 11.57 -11.08 23.10
C LEU A 6 12.56 -10.31 24.00
N ASP A 7 13.04 -10.93 25.08
CA ASP A 7 13.97 -10.30 26.04
C ASP A 7 15.40 -10.08 25.49
N GLY A 8 15.71 -10.62 24.30
CA GLY A 8 16.99 -10.43 23.61
C GLY A 8 16.95 -9.47 22.41
N LEU A 9 15.78 -8.93 22.04
CA LEU A 9 15.70 -7.97 20.95
C LEU A 9 16.13 -6.59 21.45
N GLU A 10 17.35 -6.19 21.09
CA GLU A 10 17.83 -4.85 21.38
C GLU A 10 16.83 -3.82 20.82
N LYS A 11 16.31 -2.96 21.71
CA LYS A 11 15.31 -1.95 21.34
C LYS A 11 15.88 -1.09 20.22
N PRO A 12 15.13 -0.84 19.13
CA PRO A 12 15.64 -0.07 18.01
C PRO A 12 16.07 1.31 18.49
N ARG A 13 17.28 1.72 18.11
CA ARG A 13 17.88 3.02 18.46
C ARG A 13 17.83 3.95 17.27
N CYS A 14 17.80 5.25 17.56
CA CYS A 14 17.89 6.29 16.54
C CYS A 14 19.22 6.19 15.79
N ARG A 15 19.18 6.32 14.46
CA ARG A 15 20.35 6.24 13.58
C ARG A 15 21.37 7.39 13.77
N TYR A 16 20.98 8.50 14.39
CA TYR A 16 21.84 9.66 14.53
C TYR A 16 23.03 9.38 15.47
N THR A 17 24.22 9.83 15.09
CA THR A 17 25.44 9.82 15.91
C THR A 17 25.66 11.19 16.54
N LYS A 18 25.90 11.21 17.85
CA LYS A 18 26.19 12.42 18.61
C LYS A 18 27.61 12.90 18.32
N ARG A 19 27.92 14.14 18.72
CA ARG A 19 29.26 14.73 18.59
C ARG A 19 30.36 13.97 19.34
N ASN A 20 30.00 13.24 20.40
CA ASN A 20 30.91 12.39 21.17
C ASN A 20 31.19 11.03 20.50
N GLY A 21 30.71 10.80 19.28
CA GLY A 21 30.87 9.54 18.54
C GLY A 21 29.87 8.44 18.92
N GLU A 22 29.09 8.62 19.98
CA GLU A 22 28.10 7.62 20.40
C GLU A 22 26.80 7.70 19.58
N GLN A 23 26.17 6.56 19.32
CA GLN A 23 24.83 6.52 18.74
C GLN A 23 23.79 7.08 19.72
N CYS A 24 22.77 7.75 19.17
CA CYS A 24 21.65 8.22 19.96
C CYS A 24 20.91 7.05 20.63
N LYS A 25 20.86 7.07 21.97
CA LYS A 25 20.18 6.05 22.79
C LYS A 25 18.65 6.14 22.75
N LEU A 26 18.08 7.17 22.11
CA LEU A 26 16.62 7.37 22.04
C LEU A 26 15.99 6.45 20.99
N ALA A 27 14.75 6.02 21.28
CA ALA A 27 13.96 5.26 20.33
C ALA A 27 13.58 6.11 19.10
N PRO A 28 13.58 5.52 17.89
CA PRO A 28 13.09 6.19 16.70
C PRO A 28 11.57 6.37 16.77
N ILE A 29 11.03 7.28 15.94
CA ILE A 29 9.58 7.37 15.74
C ILE A 29 9.04 6.07 15.12
N LYS A 30 7.76 5.74 15.37
CA LYS A 30 7.11 4.58 14.75
C LYS A 30 7.18 4.69 13.22
N GLY A 31 7.67 3.64 12.55
CA GLY A 31 7.87 3.64 11.09
C GLY A 31 9.06 4.48 10.58
N GLY A 32 9.86 5.08 11.48
CA GLY A 32 11.02 5.90 11.14
C GLY A 32 12.34 5.35 11.69
N THR A 33 13.44 6.04 11.35
CA THR A 33 14.81 5.66 11.74
C THR A 33 15.45 6.65 12.72
N VAL A 34 14.81 7.80 12.95
CA VAL A 34 15.31 8.86 13.83
C VAL A 34 14.33 9.17 14.95
N CYS A 35 14.84 9.60 16.10
CA CYS A 35 14.01 10.01 17.23
C CYS A 35 13.46 11.42 17.01
N LYS A 36 12.49 11.83 17.83
CA LYS A 36 11.90 13.18 17.77
C LYS A 36 12.94 14.30 17.86
N LYS A 37 14.00 14.12 18.68
CA LYS A 37 15.06 15.12 18.89
C LYS A 37 16.02 15.28 17.71
N HIS A 38 16.25 14.23 16.93
CA HIS A 38 17.17 14.25 15.77
C HIS A 38 16.41 14.27 14.44
N GLY A 39 15.31 15.03 14.38
CA GLY A 39 14.56 15.28 13.15
C GLY A 39 13.28 14.45 12.98
N GLY A 40 12.98 13.49 13.85
CA GLY A 40 11.73 12.71 13.76
C GLY A 40 10.44 13.54 13.92
N ALA A 41 10.54 14.77 14.41
CA ALA A 41 9.43 15.71 14.48
C ALA A 41 9.13 16.40 13.12
N ALA A 42 10.03 16.33 12.14
CA ALA A 42 9.84 16.99 10.85
C ALA A 42 8.69 16.36 10.04
N ALA A 43 7.85 17.19 9.43
CA ALA A 43 6.65 16.75 8.72
C ALA A 43 6.94 15.73 7.60
N HIS A 44 7.99 15.96 6.81
CA HIS A 44 8.37 15.05 5.72
C HIS A 44 8.86 13.68 6.23
N ILE A 45 9.50 13.64 7.40
CA ILE A 45 9.95 12.39 8.04
C ILE A 45 8.75 11.62 8.58
N GLN A 46 7.80 12.30 9.23
CA GLN A 46 6.56 11.68 9.72
C GLN A 46 5.71 11.14 8.57
N ARG A 47 5.56 11.90 7.48
CA ARG A 47 4.84 11.46 6.28
C ARG A 47 5.47 10.17 5.72
N LYS A 48 6.78 10.15 5.54
CA LYS A 48 7.50 8.95 5.05
C LYS A 48 7.42 7.78 6.04
N ALA A 49 7.42 8.05 7.34
CA ALA A 49 7.25 7.01 8.35
C ALA A 49 5.84 6.40 8.32
N LYS A 50 4.81 7.23 8.14
CA LYS A 50 3.42 6.80 7.95
C LYS A 50 3.28 5.97 6.67
N GLU A 51 3.87 6.42 5.57
CA GLU A 51 3.88 5.69 4.30
C GLU A 51 4.47 4.28 4.45
N ARG A 52 5.61 4.13 5.15
CA ARG A 52 6.18 2.82 5.45
C ARG A 52 5.24 1.93 6.27
N LEU A 53 4.56 2.51 7.27
CA LEU A 53 3.59 1.76 8.07
C LEU A 53 2.41 1.28 7.21
N MET A 54 1.91 2.14 6.32
CA MET A 54 0.83 1.77 5.39
C MET A 54 1.26 0.68 4.41
N ASN A 55 2.48 0.75 3.89
CA ASN A 55 3.01 -0.27 2.99
C ASN A 55 3.14 -1.65 3.67
N MET A 56 3.24 -1.70 5.00
CA MET A 56 3.27 -2.95 5.77
C MET A 56 1.88 -3.54 6.05
N VAL A 57 0.79 -2.82 5.76
CA VAL A 57 -0.57 -3.31 6.05
C VAL A 57 -0.90 -4.54 5.21
N ASN A 58 -0.69 -4.48 3.90
CA ASN A 58 -0.97 -5.60 2.99
C ASN A 58 -0.18 -6.87 3.32
N PRO A 59 1.17 -6.84 3.50
CA PRO A 59 1.90 -8.05 3.87
C PRO A 59 1.48 -8.56 5.25
N ALA A 60 1.11 -7.69 6.20
CA ALA A 60 0.59 -8.14 7.50
C ALA A 60 -0.76 -8.88 7.37
N LEU A 61 -1.63 -8.46 6.45
CA LEU A 61 -2.89 -9.16 6.17
C LEU A 61 -2.64 -10.54 5.55
N VAL A 62 -1.63 -10.66 4.67
CA VAL A 62 -1.23 -11.96 4.10
C VAL A 62 -0.74 -12.92 5.18
N GLU A 63 0.13 -12.46 6.09
CA GLU A 63 0.59 -13.27 7.21
C GLU A 63 -0.55 -13.65 8.17
N LEU A 64 -1.48 -12.73 8.42
CA LEU A 64 -2.68 -13.01 9.20
C LEU A 64 -3.52 -14.14 8.58
N ASN A 65 -3.72 -14.11 7.25
CA ASN A 65 -4.44 -15.17 6.55
C ASN A 65 -3.71 -16.52 6.64
N LYS A 66 -2.37 -16.52 6.58
CA LYS A 66 -1.59 -17.76 6.77
C LYS A 66 -1.79 -18.35 8.17
N ILE A 67 -1.85 -17.52 9.22
CA ILE A 67 -2.10 -17.97 10.60
C ILE A 67 -3.49 -18.62 10.72
N LEU A 68 -4.49 -18.09 10.01
CA LEU A 68 -5.85 -18.62 9.99
C LEU A 68 -5.94 -19.99 9.30
N LEU A 69 -5.26 -20.16 8.16
CA LEU A 69 -5.30 -21.39 7.38
C LEU A 69 -4.36 -22.49 7.91
N ALA A 70 -3.34 -22.13 8.69
CA ALA A 70 -2.39 -23.10 9.22
C ALA A 70 -3.08 -24.02 10.25
N PRO A 71 -3.01 -25.35 10.09
CA PRO A 71 -3.61 -26.28 11.05
C PRO A 71 -2.85 -26.30 12.38
N ALA A 72 -1.54 -26.04 12.35
CA ALA A 72 -0.63 -26.13 13.50
C ALA A 72 -0.68 -24.92 14.47
N THR A 73 -1.41 -23.85 14.15
CA THR A 73 -1.53 -22.68 15.04
C THR A 73 -2.47 -22.99 16.21
N SER A 74 -2.21 -22.36 17.36
CA SER A 74 -3.05 -22.54 18.54
C SER A 74 -4.44 -21.97 18.29
N ASP A 75 -5.48 -22.64 18.79
CA ASP A 75 -6.87 -22.19 18.58
C ASP A 75 -7.13 -20.80 19.18
N GLY A 76 -6.43 -20.46 20.27
CA GLY A 76 -6.49 -19.12 20.86
C GLY A 76 -5.97 -18.03 19.92
N ASP A 77 -4.90 -18.29 19.16
CA ASP A 77 -4.37 -17.35 18.19
C ASP A 77 -5.26 -17.26 16.94
N LYS A 78 -5.87 -18.38 16.52
CA LYS A 78 -6.87 -18.40 15.45
C LYS A 78 -8.08 -17.55 15.80
N LEU A 79 -8.66 -17.72 16.99
CA LEU A 79 -9.83 -16.94 17.44
C LEU A 79 -9.52 -15.43 17.52
N ARG A 80 -8.32 -15.07 17.99
CA ARG A 80 -7.86 -13.66 17.98
C ARG A 80 -7.74 -13.11 16.57
N ALA A 81 -7.13 -13.88 15.66
CA ALA A 81 -7.00 -13.49 14.26
C ALA A 81 -8.38 -13.30 13.59
N ILE A 82 -9.33 -14.22 13.84
CA ILE A 82 -10.71 -14.11 13.34
C ILE A 82 -11.37 -12.82 13.85
N SER A 83 -11.30 -12.55 15.16
CA SER A 83 -11.84 -11.31 15.75
C SER A 83 -11.25 -10.06 15.06
N MET A 84 -9.94 -10.04 14.81
CA MET A 84 -9.27 -8.90 14.16
C MET A 84 -9.72 -8.68 12.71
N VAL A 85 -10.19 -9.72 12.01
CA VAL A 85 -10.78 -9.61 10.67
C VAL A 85 -12.20 -9.08 10.77
N LEU A 86 -13.02 -9.66 11.66
CA LEU A 86 -14.41 -9.23 11.87
C LEU A 86 -14.53 -7.76 12.31
N ASP A 87 -13.64 -7.32 13.20
CA ASP A 87 -13.60 -5.93 13.67
C ASP A 87 -13.25 -4.95 12.52
N ARG A 88 -12.58 -5.41 11.46
CA ARG A 88 -12.24 -4.59 10.28
C ARG A 88 -13.31 -4.61 9.21
N THR A 89 -14.03 -5.71 9.04
CA THR A 89 -15.11 -5.83 8.06
C THR A 89 -16.41 -5.19 8.55
N GLY A 90 -16.45 -4.71 9.80
CA GLY A 90 -17.62 -4.09 10.41
C GLY A 90 -18.52 -5.07 11.18
N TYR A 91 -18.19 -6.37 11.18
CA TYR A 91 -18.91 -7.44 11.87
C TYR A 91 -18.46 -7.61 13.33
N GLY A 92 -18.00 -6.52 13.95
CA GLY A 92 -17.43 -6.52 15.30
C GLY A 92 -18.46 -6.64 16.42
N LYS A 93 -17.96 -6.61 17.66
CA LYS A 93 -18.76 -6.70 18.89
C LYS A 93 -19.69 -5.49 19.02
N GLY A 94 -20.92 -5.62 18.55
CA GLY A 94 -21.92 -4.55 18.56
C GLY A 94 -22.83 -4.55 17.33
N MET A 95 -22.51 -5.31 16.29
CA MET A 95 -23.39 -5.41 15.14
C MET A 95 -24.60 -6.29 15.45
N THR A 96 -25.76 -5.66 15.59
CA THR A 96 -27.04 -6.34 15.55
C THR A 96 -27.35 -6.69 14.11
N ILE A 97 -27.08 -7.94 13.72
CA ILE A 97 -27.61 -8.48 12.47
C ILE A 97 -29.10 -8.65 12.69
N GLU A 98 -29.88 -7.65 12.29
CA GLU A 98 -31.30 -7.84 12.14
C GLU A 98 -31.50 -8.89 11.06
N HIS A 99 -31.89 -10.09 11.50
CA HIS A 99 -32.38 -11.11 10.61
C HIS A 99 -33.65 -10.55 9.98
N VAL A 100 -33.52 -9.93 8.80
CA VAL A 100 -34.64 -9.69 7.89
C VAL A 100 -35.09 -11.07 7.43
N GLN A 101 -35.84 -11.74 8.30
CA GLN A 101 -36.68 -12.84 7.92
C GLN A 101 -37.74 -12.20 7.02
N SER A 102 -37.46 -12.14 5.72
CA SER A 102 -38.48 -11.85 4.71
C SER A 102 -39.68 -12.72 5.06
N LYS A 103 -40.84 -12.10 5.26
CA LYS A 103 -42.00 -12.86 5.74
C LYS A 103 -42.26 -13.98 4.72
N PRO A 104 -42.73 -15.16 5.13
CA PRO A 104 -42.88 -16.29 4.21
C PRO A 104 -43.69 -15.93 2.95
N TRP A 105 -44.67 -15.05 3.10
CA TRP A 105 -45.48 -14.55 1.99
C TRP A 105 -44.73 -13.61 1.03
N GLU A 106 -43.72 -12.89 1.50
CA GLU A 106 -42.89 -11.96 0.72
C GLU A 106 -41.98 -12.74 -0.24
N VAL A 107 -41.47 -13.88 0.23
CA VAL A 107 -40.75 -14.85 -0.60
C VAL A 107 -41.68 -15.47 -1.65
N THR A 108 -42.91 -15.85 -1.29
CA THR A 108 -43.87 -16.38 -2.26
C THR A 108 -44.32 -15.35 -3.29
N MET A 109 -44.50 -14.09 -2.90
CA MET A 109 -44.85 -13.00 -3.83
C MET A 109 -43.73 -12.72 -4.82
N GLY A 110 -42.46 -12.74 -4.37
CA GLY A 110 -41.30 -12.61 -5.26
C GLY A 110 -41.26 -13.67 -6.36
N HIS A 111 -41.58 -14.93 -6.04
CA HIS A 111 -41.64 -16.00 -7.03
C HIS A 111 -42.79 -15.88 -8.03
N ILE A 112 -43.91 -15.24 -7.64
CA ILE A 112 -45.07 -15.03 -8.52
C ILE A 112 -44.85 -13.85 -9.47
N ILE A 113 -44.08 -12.85 -9.04
CA ILE A 113 -43.78 -11.63 -9.82
C ILE A 113 -42.57 -11.84 -10.75
N THR A 114 -41.82 -12.94 -10.61
CA THR A 114 -40.75 -13.30 -11.56
C THR A 114 -41.32 -13.33 -12.98
N GLU A 115 -40.81 -12.41 -13.79
CA GLU A 115 -41.20 -12.17 -15.17
C GLU A 115 -41.14 -13.47 -15.99
N MET A 116 -42.18 -13.69 -16.79
CA MET A 116 -42.12 -14.61 -17.93
C MET A 116 -40.84 -14.28 -18.71
N PRO A 117 -39.99 -15.27 -19.05
CA PRO A 117 -38.94 -14.99 -20.01
C PRO A 117 -39.63 -14.44 -21.24
N GLU A 118 -39.28 -13.21 -21.64
CA GLU A 118 -39.65 -12.68 -22.94
C GLU A 118 -39.34 -13.79 -23.94
N SER A 119 -40.39 -14.32 -24.54
CA SER A 119 -40.27 -15.24 -25.65
C SER A 119 -39.43 -14.52 -26.67
N HIS A 120 -38.15 -14.85 -26.78
CA HIS A 120 -37.36 -14.49 -27.93
C HIS A 120 -38.16 -15.00 -29.14
N PRO A 121 -38.64 -14.13 -30.05
CA PRO A 121 -39.13 -14.63 -31.32
C PRO A 121 -37.98 -15.40 -31.94
N SER A 122 -38.25 -16.67 -32.20
CA SER A 122 -37.41 -17.60 -32.94
C SER A 122 -36.84 -16.93 -34.19
N GLU A 123 -35.53 -17.04 -34.35
CA GLU A 123 -34.77 -16.92 -35.60
C GLU A 123 -35.44 -16.12 -36.74
N SER A 124 -35.15 -14.83 -36.77
CA SER A 124 -34.71 -14.25 -38.03
C SER A 124 -33.35 -13.60 -37.77
N GLN A 125 -32.29 -14.33 -38.06
CA GLN A 125 -30.98 -13.75 -38.31
C GLN A 125 -31.12 -12.83 -39.54
N ALA A 126 -31.55 -11.59 -39.31
CA ALA A 126 -31.28 -10.52 -40.25
C ALA A 126 -29.80 -10.21 -40.09
N THR A 127 -29.00 -10.84 -40.95
CA THR A 127 -27.65 -10.41 -41.26
C THR A 127 -27.71 -8.93 -41.63
N TYR A 128 -27.26 -8.07 -40.73
CA TYR A 128 -26.93 -6.69 -41.07
C TYR A 128 -25.70 -6.74 -41.97
N VAL A 129 -25.93 -6.94 -43.27
CA VAL A 129 -25.02 -6.47 -44.30
C VAL A 129 -25.07 -4.94 -44.16
N LEU A 130 -23.98 -4.36 -43.65
CA LEU A 130 -23.76 -2.92 -43.71
C LEU A 130 -23.93 -2.51 -45.18
N PRO A 131 -24.95 -1.72 -45.55
CA PRO A 131 -24.96 -1.10 -46.86
C PRO A 131 -23.71 -0.22 -46.95
N ALA A 132 -23.09 -0.27 -48.13
CA ALA A 132 -21.87 0.44 -48.45
C ALA A 132 -21.91 1.90 -47.96
N LEU A 133 -20.78 2.33 -47.40
CA LEU A 133 -20.45 3.70 -47.02
C LEU A 133 -20.42 4.61 -48.27
N GLU A 134 -21.57 4.91 -48.87
CA GLU A 134 -21.61 5.85 -50.00
C GLU A 134 -22.17 7.23 -49.65
N ASP A 135 -22.77 7.43 -48.46
CA ASP A 135 -23.32 8.73 -48.05
C ASP A 135 -22.90 9.13 -46.62
N ILE A 136 -21.60 9.13 -46.33
CA ILE A 136 -21.07 10.00 -45.26
C ILE A 136 -20.64 11.29 -45.96
N GLU A 137 -21.59 12.20 -46.13
CA GLU A 137 -21.28 13.58 -46.53
C GLU A 137 -20.33 14.19 -45.49
N ASP A 138 -19.27 14.84 -45.97
CA ASP A 138 -18.18 15.43 -45.19
C ASP A 138 -18.71 16.19 -43.95
N ALA A 139 -18.66 15.53 -42.79
CA ALA A 139 -18.81 16.19 -41.51
C ALA A 139 -17.54 17.01 -41.29
N GLU A 140 -17.65 18.33 -41.51
CA GLU A 140 -16.61 19.28 -41.14
C GLU A 140 -16.27 19.07 -39.65
N ILE A 141 -15.03 18.65 -39.40
CA ILE A 141 -14.48 18.55 -38.05
C ILE A 141 -14.38 19.99 -37.55
N VAL A 142 -15.37 20.42 -36.78
CA VAL A 142 -15.23 21.60 -35.93
C VAL A 142 -14.15 21.23 -34.94
N GLU A 143 -12.98 21.85 -35.06
CA GLU A 143 -11.95 21.79 -34.02
C GLU A 143 -12.60 22.23 -32.71
N GLU A 144 -12.92 21.25 -31.87
CA GLU A 144 -13.35 21.52 -30.51
C GLU A 144 -12.19 22.23 -29.86
N SER A 145 -12.37 23.55 -29.71
CA SER A 145 -11.42 24.43 -29.06
C SER A 145 -11.17 23.82 -27.68
N THR A 146 -10.00 23.20 -27.54
CA THR A 146 -9.51 22.72 -26.26
C THR A 146 -9.39 23.95 -25.39
N LEU A 147 -10.41 24.19 -24.58
CA LEU A 147 -10.36 25.26 -23.60
C LEU A 147 -9.12 24.97 -22.75
N PRO A 148 -8.19 25.93 -22.62
CA PRO A 148 -7.00 25.72 -21.82
C PRO A 148 -7.48 25.43 -20.41
N TYR A 149 -7.16 24.23 -19.91
CA TYR A 149 -7.34 23.90 -18.51
C TYR A 149 -6.73 25.04 -17.69
N PRO A 150 -7.47 25.65 -16.75
CA PRO A 150 -6.91 26.71 -15.94
C PRO A 150 -5.68 26.15 -15.24
N GLU A 151 -4.52 26.76 -15.50
CA GLU A 151 -3.29 26.38 -14.84
C GLU A 151 -3.54 26.37 -13.33
N PRO A 152 -3.03 25.38 -12.59
CA PRO A 152 -3.17 25.37 -11.15
C PRO A 152 -2.57 26.67 -10.60
N VAL A 153 -3.44 27.52 -10.05
CA VAL A 153 -3.05 28.80 -9.44
C VAL A 153 -2.07 28.47 -8.33
N ARG A 154 -0.78 28.71 -8.58
CA ARG A 154 0.24 28.57 -7.54
C ARG A 154 -0.08 29.62 -6.49
N PRO A 155 -0.31 29.25 -5.22
CA PRO A 155 -0.55 30.24 -4.18
C PRO A 155 0.63 31.21 -4.15
N HIS A 156 0.35 32.50 -4.36
CA HIS A 156 1.33 33.57 -4.27
C HIS A 156 1.83 33.61 -2.81
N PHE A 157 2.98 33.00 -2.55
CA PHE A 157 3.54 32.94 -1.22
C PHE A 157 4.28 34.25 -0.95
N ASP A 158 3.61 35.23 -0.33
CA ASP A 158 4.19 36.50 0.14
C ASP A 158 5.03 36.30 1.42
N GLY A 159 5.82 35.23 1.46
CA GLY A 159 6.77 34.97 2.53
C GLY A 159 8.01 35.87 2.39
N PRO A 160 8.75 36.10 3.50
CA PRO A 160 10.01 36.84 3.46
C PRO A 160 10.94 36.23 2.42
N ARG A 161 11.37 37.02 1.43
CA ARG A 161 12.39 36.62 0.45
C ARG A 161 13.69 36.35 1.21
N ILE A 162 13.97 35.07 1.48
CA ILE A 162 15.30 34.64 1.92
C ILE A 162 16.19 34.80 0.69
N GLY A 163 16.85 35.96 0.58
CA GLY A 163 17.80 36.24 -0.50
C GLY A 163 18.96 35.23 -0.47
N PRO A 164 19.59 34.96 -1.62
CA PRO A 164 20.76 34.10 -1.66
C PRO A 164 21.91 34.81 -0.96
N HIS A 165 22.29 34.32 0.23
CA HIS A 165 23.60 34.62 0.80
C HIS A 165 24.63 33.89 -0.07
N MET A 166 25.12 34.58 -1.10
CA MET A 166 26.41 34.26 -1.71
C MET A 166 27.45 34.39 -0.60
N ASP A 167 28.20 33.32 -0.35
CA ASP A 167 29.64 33.32 -0.02
C ASP A 167 30.02 31.90 0.44
N GLY A 168 30.91 31.25 -0.30
CA GLY A 168 31.71 30.13 0.24
C GLY A 168 31.71 28.81 -0.51
N ASN A 169 32.33 28.82 -1.70
CA ASN A 169 33.28 27.79 -2.15
C ASN A 169 32.84 26.30 -2.09
N VAL A 170 32.07 25.85 -3.08
CA VAL A 170 31.91 24.43 -3.38
C VAL A 170 32.99 24.03 -4.40
N THR A 171 34.09 23.46 -3.90
CA THR A 171 35.10 22.79 -4.71
C THR A 171 34.50 21.51 -5.31
N VAL A 172 34.30 21.51 -6.62
CA VAL A 172 33.96 20.31 -7.39
C VAL A 172 35.19 19.39 -7.42
N LEU A 173 35.22 18.39 -6.52
CA LEU A 173 36.23 17.35 -6.56
C LEU A 173 35.88 16.33 -7.66
N ARG A 174 36.88 16.15 -8.54
CA ARG A 174 36.95 15.30 -9.71
C ARG A 174 36.43 13.88 -9.47
N HIS A 175 35.77 13.35 -10.50
CA HIS A 175 35.40 11.94 -10.63
C HIS A 175 36.63 11.04 -10.49
N GLY A 176 36.72 10.32 -9.36
CA GLY A 176 37.64 9.20 -9.15
C GLY A 176 36.92 7.89 -9.44
N ALA A 177 37.36 7.20 -10.49
CA ALA A 177 36.91 5.86 -10.85
C ALA A 177 37.25 4.85 -9.73
N LEU A 178 36.25 4.21 -9.14
CA LEU A 178 36.44 3.09 -8.22
C LEU A 178 36.44 1.78 -9.02
N HIS A 179 37.64 1.24 -9.21
CA HIS A 179 37.87 -0.17 -9.53
C HIS A 179 37.39 -1.05 -8.37
N ILE A 180 36.36 -1.85 -8.59
CA ILE A 180 35.91 -2.87 -7.63
C ILE A 180 36.66 -4.17 -7.98
N LYS A 181 37.70 -4.50 -7.21
CA LYS A 181 38.30 -5.84 -7.22
C LYS A 181 37.34 -6.78 -6.49
N SER A 182 36.66 -7.66 -7.21
CA SER A 182 35.85 -8.73 -6.64
C SER A 182 36.77 -9.90 -6.24
N THR A 183 37.13 -10.00 -4.97
CA THR A 183 37.68 -11.24 -4.39
C THR A 183 36.53 -12.02 -3.75
N VAL A 184 35.93 -12.92 -4.53
CA VAL A 184 35.03 -13.94 -3.99
C VAL A 184 35.91 -15.08 -3.45
N GLU A 185 36.18 -15.06 -2.15
CA GLU A 185 36.74 -16.22 -1.45
C GLU A 185 35.63 -17.27 -1.28
N ARG A 186 35.92 -18.47 -1.81
CA ARG A 186 35.03 -19.63 -1.85
C ARG A 186 35.27 -20.46 -0.59
N PRO A 187 34.27 -20.75 0.26
CA PRO A 187 34.49 -21.55 1.45
C PRO A 187 34.77 -23.02 1.10
N GLU A 188 35.86 -23.55 1.65
CA GLU A 188 36.31 -24.94 1.51
C GLU A 188 35.27 -25.94 2.05
N ARG A 189 34.90 -26.92 1.24
CA ARG A 189 34.12 -28.08 1.68
C ARG A 189 35.02 -29.02 2.46
N LYS A 190 34.81 -29.09 3.77
CA LYS A 190 35.37 -30.11 4.66
C LYS A 190 34.91 -31.50 4.19
N ARG A 191 35.85 -32.34 3.74
CA ARG A 191 35.60 -33.76 3.46
C ARG A 191 35.29 -34.46 4.78
N ARG A 192 34.25 -35.30 4.77
CA ARG A 192 34.00 -36.28 5.82
C ARG A 192 34.95 -37.43 5.53
N ASP A 193 35.84 -37.70 6.48
CA ASP A 193 36.62 -38.92 6.50
C ASP A 193 35.77 -39.99 7.19
N ASP A 194 35.64 -41.11 6.50
CA ASP A 194 35.06 -42.36 6.97
C ASP A 194 36.07 -43.05 7.91
N ASP A 195 35.61 -43.44 9.10
CA ASP A 195 36.07 -44.59 9.91
C ASP A 195 35.03 -44.89 11.01
#